data_AF-A0A6A7W182-F1
#
_entry.id   AF-A0A6A7W182-F1
#
_cell.length_a   1.000
_cell.length_b   1.000
_cell.length_c   1.000
_cell.angle_alpha   90.00
_cell.angle_beta   90.00
_cell.angle_gamma   90.00
#
_symmetry.space_group_name_H-M   'P 1'
#
loop_
_entity.id
_entity.type
_entity.pdbx_description
1 polymer ?
#
loop_
_entity_poly.entity_id
_entity_poly.type
_entity_poly.pdbx_seq_one_letter_code
_entity_poly.pdbx_strand_id
1 'polypeptide(L)'
;MKERLKMIFDRIDIFVVCIVIGLCFCIVEAFLGIWNMFADCFFITLLATECCYILRCNEKLEIELIEAKEKLKDADSELELANLEIARKSKLVNLYTLLMKLWWERWKCERAKVNYCKRKITSRQLVDAMNHEEKEESEISDKIVELDKELMNELYK
;
A
#
# COMPACT_ATOMS: atom_id res chain seq x y z
N MET A 1 8.37 -21.17 -9.98
CA MET A 1 8.79 -22.25 -10.92
C MET A 1 7.93 -23.50 -10.84
N LYS A 2 7.50 -23.93 -9.63
CA LYS A 2 6.70 -25.16 -9.44
C LYS A 2 5.35 -25.16 -10.18
N GLU A 3 4.67 -24.02 -10.26
CA GLU A 3 3.37 -23.90 -10.94
C GLU A 3 3.46 -23.86 -12.46
N ARG A 4 4.52 -23.25 -13.02
CA ARG A 4 4.76 -23.23 -14.47
C ARG A 4 4.99 -24.64 -15.01
N LEU A 5 5.68 -25.50 -14.26
CA LEU A 5 5.84 -26.92 -14.59
C LEU A 5 4.52 -27.70 -14.51
N LYS A 6 3.67 -27.40 -13.53
CA LYS A 6 2.36 -28.06 -13.38
C LYS A 6 1.42 -27.76 -14.56
N MET A 7 1.42 -26.52 -15.06
CA MET A 7 0.65 -26.16 -16.26
C MET A 7 1.12 -26.88 -17.52
N ILE A 8 2.43 -27.12 -17.65
CA ILE A 8 2.98 -27.89 -18.77
C ILE A 8 2.55 -29.37 -18.69
N PHE A 9 2.52 -29.96 -17.49
CA PHE A 9 2.07 -31.34 -17.30
C PHE A 9 0.57 -31.53 -17.57
N ASP A 10 -0.30 -30.63 -17.11
CA ASP A 10 -1.75 -30.69 -17.40
C ASP A 10 -2.03 -30.55 -18.91
N ARG A 11 -1.20 -29.79 -19.64
CA ARG A 11 -1.28 -29.68 -21.12
C ARG A 11 -0.95 -31.00 -21.81
N ILE A 12 0.04 -31.74 -21.30
CA ILE A 12 0.47 -33.02 -21.86
C ILE A 12 -0.62 -34.09 -21.60
N ASP A 13 -1.24 -34.09 -20.43
CA ASP A 13 -2.26 -35.08 -20.07
C ASP A 13 -3.54 -34.95 -20.94
N ILE A 14 -4.04 -33.72 -21.12
CA ILE A 14 -5.18 -33.43 -22.01
C ILE A 14 -4.87 -33.82 -23.46
N PHE A 15 -3.66 -33.54 -23.92
CA PHE A 15 -3.23 -33.86 -25.28
C PHE A 15 -3.13 -35.38 -25.51
N VAL A 16 -2.58 -36.12 -24.54
CA VAL A 16 -2.48 -37.58 -24.60
C VAL A 16 -3.85 -38.24 -24.61
N VAL A 17 -4.77 -37.80 -23.74
CA VAL A 17 -6.15 -38.34 -23.70
C VAL A 17 -6.85 -38.14 -25.04
N CYS A 18 -6.69 -36.98 -25.67
CA CYS A 18 -7.33 -36.70 -26.96
C CYS A 18 -6.69 -37.41 -28.14
N ILE A 19 -5.38 -37.66 -28.12
CA ILE A 19 -4.73 -38.56 -29.09
C ILE A 19 -5.29 -39.98 -28.96
N VAL A 20 -5.43 -40.49 -27.73
CA VAL A 20 -5.96 -41.85 -27.50
C VAL A 20 -7.40 -41.97 -27.98
N ILE A 21 -8.27 -41.00 -27.64
CA ILE A 21 -9.66 -40.98 -28.10
C ILE A 21 -9.72 -40.86 -29.63
N GLY A 22 -8.95 -39.95 -30.22
CA GLY A 22 -8.85 -39.81 -31.67
C GLY A 22 -8.47 -41.12 -32.34
N LEU A 23 -7.40 -41.77 -31.90
CA LEU A 23 -6.95 -43.08 -32.42
C LEU A 23 -8.02 -44.17 -32.28
N CYS A 24 -8.78 -44.20 -31.18
CA CYS A 24 -9.90 -45.14 -31.01
C CYS A 24 -11.02 -44.90 -32.04
N PHE A 25 -11.40 -43.65 -32.29
CA PHE A 25 -12.37 -43.31 -33.34
C PHE A 25 -11.85 -43.65 -34.74
N CYS A 26 -10.55 -43.46 -34.99
CA CYS A 26 -9.92 -43.81 -36.27
C CYS A 26 -10.03 -45.31 -36.58
N ILE A 27 -9.91 -46.18 -35.57
CA ILE A 27 -10.10 -47.63 -35.73
C ILE A 27 -11.55 -47.92 -36.16
N VAL A 28 -12.54 -47.30 -35.50
CA VAL A 28 -13.96 -47.49 -35.80
C VAL A 28 -14.33 -46.98 -37.20
N GLU A 29 -13.82 -45.83 -37.61
CA GLU A 29 -14.07 -45.24 -38.93
C GLU A 29 -13.42 -46.05 -40.06
N ALA A 30 -12.23 -46.61 -39.83
CA ALA A 30 -11.58 -47.53 -40.75
C ALA A 30 -12.41 -48.81 -40.97
N PHE A 31 -13.07 -49.31 -39.91
CA PHE A 31 -14.01 -50.44 -40.01
C PHE A 31 -15.30 -50.09 -40.77
N LEU A 32 -15.75 -48.84 -40.73
CA LEU A 32 -16.96 -48.35 -41.42
C LEU A 32 -16.69 -47.84 -42.85
N GLY A 33 -15.42 -47.71 -43.26
CA GLY A 33 -15.01 -47.36 -44.62
C GLY A 33 -15.10 -45.87 -44.97
N ILE A 34 -15.21 -44.97 -43.99
CA ILE A 34 -15.42 -43.53 -44.19
C ILE A 34 -14.11 -42.76 -43.93
N TRP A 35 -13.26 -42.66 -44.95
CA TRP A 35 -11.92 -42.07 -44.83
C TRP A 35 -11.90 -40.53 -44.76
N ASN A 36 -12.95 -39.85 -45.25
CA ASN A 36 -12.98 -38.39 -45.34
C ASN A 36 -13.33 -37.71 -43.99
N MET A 37 -13.92 -38.46 -43.05
CA MET A 37 -14.30 -37.95 -41.73
C MET A 37 -13.12 -37.85 -40.75
N PHE A 38 -12.04 -38.60 -41.02
CA PHE A 38 -10.86 -38.73 -40.19
C PHE A 38 -10.15 -37.40 -39.94
N ALA A 39 -9.88 -36.65 -41.01
CA ALA A 39 -9.15 -35.38 -40.91
C ALA A 39 -9.95 -34.36 -40.11
N ASP A 40 -11.24 -34.24 -40.42
CA ASP A 40 -12.15 -33.31 -39.74
C ASP A 40 -12.31 -33.67 -38.25
N CYS A 41 -12.45 -34.96 -37.92
CA CYS A 41 -12.56 -35.44 -36.55
C CYS A 41 -11.29 -35.13 -35.73
N PHE A 42 -10.11 -35.31 -36.34
CA PHE A 42 -8.82 -34.99 -35.71
C PHE A 42 -8.64 -33.48 -35.46
N PHE A 43 -8.97 -32.63 -36.42
CA PHE A 43 -8.90 -31.17 -36.27
C PHE A 43 -9.88 -30.65 -35.21
N ILE A 44 -11.12 -31.16 -35.18
CA ILE A 44 -12.13 -30.78 -34.17
C ILE A 44 -11.67 -31.17 -32.77
N THR A 45 -11.08 -32.36 -32.62
CA THR A 45 -10.58 -32.85 -31.32
C THR A 45 -9.41 -32.00 -30.83
N LEU A 46 -8.47 -31.64 -31.72
CA LEU A 46 -7.34 -30.77 -31.37
C LEU A 46 -7.81 -29.36 -30.99
N LEU A 47 -8.72 -28.76 -31.76
CA LEU A 47 -9.33 -27.47 -31.43
C LEU A 47 -10.10 -27.52 -30.10
N ALA A 48 -10.84 -28.59 -29.83
CA ALA A 48 -11.54 -28.77 -28.56
C ALA A 48 -10.56 -28.82 -27.38
N THR A 49 -9.41 -29.51 -27.51
CA THR A 49 -8.40 -29.53 -26.44
C THR A 49 -7.79 -28.17 -26.15
N GLU A 50 -7.48 -27.40 -27.19
CA GLU A 50 -6.91 -26.06 -27.03
C GLU A 50 -7.93 -25.13 -26.36
N CYS A 51 -9.21 -25.20 -26.78
CA CYS A 51 -10.30 -24.45 -26.15
C CYS A 51 -10.49 -24.82 -24.67
N CYS A 52 -10.51 -26.11 -24.33
CA CYS A 52 -10.62 -26.58 -22.94
C CYS A 52 -9.42 -26.14 -22.09
N TYR A 53 -8.21 -26.16 -22.64
CA TYR A 53 -7.01 -25.69 -21.96
C TYR A 53 -7.06 -24.18 -21.70
N ILE A 54 -7.45 -23.38 -22.70
CA ILE A 54 -7.59 -21.93 -22.56
C ILE A 54 -8.62 -21.59 -21.49
N LEU A 55 -9.79 -22.25 -21.49
CA LEU A 55 -10.83 -22.04 -20.48
C LEU A 55 -10.33 -22.32 -19.07
N ARG A 56 -9.68 -23.48 -18.85
CA ARG A 56 -9.16 -23.85 -17.53
C ARG A 56 -8.02 -22.94 -17.06
N CYS A 57 -7.15 -22.50 -17.98
CA CYS A 57 -6.13 -21.50 -17.68
C CYS A 57 -6.75 -20.17 -17.28
N ASN A 58 -7.80 -19.73 -17.98
CA ASN A 58 -8.50 -18.48 -17.68
C ASN A 58 -9.19 -18.55 -16.30
N GLU A 59 -9.89 -19.64 -15.97
CA GLU A 59 -10.49 -19.85 -14.65
C GLU A 59 -9.44 -19.79 -13.52
N LYS A 60 -8.30 -20.46 -13.72
CA LYS A 60 -7.22 -20.45 -12.72
C LYS A 60 -6.61 -19.06 -12.56
N LEU A 61 -6.41 -18.35 -13.66
CA LEU A 61 -5.86 -17.00 -13.67
C LEU A 61 -6.84 -16.01 -13.04
N GLU A 62 -8.15 -16.20 -13.21
CA GLU A 62 -9.18 -15.41 -12.55
C GLU A 62 -9.17 -15.61 -11.04
N ILE A 63 -9.04 -16.86 -10.56
CA ILE A 63 -8.92 -17.16 -9.12
C ILE A 63 -7.66 -16.51 -8.52
N GLU A 64 -6.51 -16.69 -9.17
CA GLU A 64 -5.24 -16.09 -8.72
C GLU A 64 -5.32 -14.57 -8.70
N LEU A 65 -6.01 -13.97 -9.66
CA LEU A 65 -6.23 -12.53 -9.75
C LEU A 65 -7.14 -12.02 -8.61
N ILE A 66 -8.19 -12.76 -8.26
CA ILE A 66 -9.05 -12.44 -7.11
C ILE A 66 -8.24 -12.49 -5.81
N GLU A 67 -7.48 -13.57 -5.59
CA GLU A 67 -6.65 -13.72 -4.38
C GLU A 67 -5.58 -12.62 -4.29
N ALA A 68 -4.94 -12.27 -5.41
CA ALA A 68 -3.96 -11.19 -5.47
C ALA A 68 -4.60 -9.82 -5.18
N LYS A 69 -5.82 -9.57 -5.67
CA LYS A 69 -6.56 -8.34 -5.38
C LYS A 69 -6.95 -8.23 -3.91
N GLU A 70 -7.34 -9.33 -3.27
CA GLU A 70 -7.65 -9.36 -1.85
C GLU A 70 -6.41 -9.04 -1.01
N LYS A 71 -5.28 -9.71 -1.29
CA LYS A 71 -3.99 -9.42 -0.65
C LYS A 71 -3.53 -7.98 -0.87
N LEU A 72 -3.74 -7.42 -2.06
CA LEU A 72 -3.42 -6.03 -2.36
C LEU A 72 -4.29 -5.09 -1.51
N LYS A 73 -5.59 -5.36 -1.40
CA LYS A 73 -6.52 -4.55 -0.60
C LYS A 73 -6.14 -4.56 0.88
N ASP A 74 -5.77 -5.72 1.42
CA ASP A 74 -5.30 -5.84 2.81
C ASP A 74 -4.02 -5.02 3.01
N ALA A 75 -3.03 -5.16 2.12
CA ALA A 75 -1.79 -4.40 2.17
C ALA A 75 -2.00 -2.88 2.03
N ASP A 76 -2.92 -2.45 1.16
CA ASP A 76 -3.29 -1.04 1.01
C ASP A 76 -3.92 -0.50 2.30
N SER A 77 -4.75 -1.29 2.97
CA SER A 77 -5.36 -0.91 4.26
C SER A 77 -4.32 -0.79 5.38
N GLU A 78 -3.35 -1.71 5.44
CA GLU A 78 -2.23 -1.64 6.40
C GLU A 78 -1.34 -0.42 6.13
N LEU A 79 -1.09 -0.11 4.84
CA LEU A 79 -0.32 1.05 4.43
C LEU A 79 -1.04 2.36 4.82
N GLU A 80 -2.36 2.44 4.64
CA GLU A 80 -3.16 3.60 5.03
C GLU A 80 -3.11 3.84 6.55
N LEU A 81 -3.23 2.77 7.35
CA LEU A 81 -3.09 2.83 8.80
C LEU A 81 -1.69 3.30 9.23
N ALA A 82 -0.65 2.76 8.62
CA ALA A 82 0.73 3.16 8.89
C ALA A 82 0.99 4.64 8.55
N ASN A 83 0.47 5.10 7.40
CA ASN A 83 0.58 6.51 7.00
C ASN A 83 -0.13 7.44 7.98
N LEU A 84 -1.30 7.04 8.49
CA LEU A 84 -2.04 7.78 9.50
C LEU A 84 -1.27 7.85 10.82
N GLU A 85 -0.65 6.74 11.24
CA GLU A 85 0.22 6.73 12.43
C GLU A 85 1.45 7.63 12.26
N ILE A 86 2.09 7.61 11.09
CA ILE A 86 3.23 8.50 10.77
C ILE A 86 2.80 9.96 10.81
N ALA A 87 1.64 10.31 10.26
CA ALA A 87 1.11 11.67 10.29
C ALA A 87 0.90 12.13 11.74
N ARG A 88 0.30 11.29 12.59
CA ARG A 88 0.13 11.58 14.04
C ARG A 88 1.47 11.78 14.74
N LYS A 89 2.44 10.90 14.51
CA LYS A 89 3.80 11.03 15.10
C LYS A 89 4.49 12.31 14.64
N SER A 90 4.35 12.67 13.37
CA SER A 90 4.90 13.92 12.82
C SER A 90 4.32 15.16 13.52
N LYS A 91 3.00 15.19 13.75
CA LYS A 91 2.36 16.28 14.51
C LYS A 91 2.86 16.37 15.95
N LEU A 92 3.02 15.23 16.64
CA LEU A 92 3.60 15.19 17.99
C LEU A 92 5.03 15.75 18.01
N VAL A 93 5.86 15.38 17.04
CA VAL A 93 7.23 15.94 16.91
C VAL A 93 7.19 17.46 16.72
N ASN A 94 6.27 17.97 15.90
CA ASN A 94 6.08 19.41 15.72
C ASN A 94 5.64 20.09 17.02
N LEU A 95 4.71 19.50 17.78
CA LEU A 95 4.29 20.00 19.09
C LEU A 95 5.46 20.09 20.07
N TYR A 96 6.26 19.03 20.20
CA TYR A 96 7.46 19.02 21.04
C TYR A 96 8.47 20.09 20.61
N THR A 97 8.63 20.29 19.30
CA THR A 97 9.53 21.32 18.75
C THR A 97 9.04 22.72 19.13
N LEU A 98 7.73 22.98 19.07
CA LEU A 98 7.15 24.26 19.49
C LEU A 98 7.28 24.48 21.00
N LEU A 99 7.03 23.46 21.82
CA LEU A 99 7.23 23.53 23.28
C LEU A 99 8.68 23.85 23.65
N MET A 100 9.65 23.26 22.95
CA MET A 100 11.06 23.56 23.16
C MET A 100 11.39 25.02 22.81
N LYS A 101 10.83 25.54 21.70
CA LYS A 101 10.96 26.96 21.34
C LYS A 101 10.34 27.88 22.38
N LEU A 102 9.14 27.56 22.87
CA LEU A 102 8.46 28.32 23.92
C LEU A 102 9.32 28.40 25.18
N TRP A 103 9.88 27.26 25.61
CA TRP A 103 10.77 27.20 26.75
C TRP A 103 12.03 28.04 26.55
N TRP A 104 12.59 28.02 25.34
CA TRP A 104 13.76 28.82 25.00
C TRP A 104 13.49 30.33 25.03
N GLU A 105 12.36 30.79 24.52
CA GLU A 105 11.99 32.22 24.59
C GLU A 105 11.78 32.68 26.03
N ARG A 106 11.07 31.88 26.85
CA ARG A 106 10.93 32.16 28.30
C ARG A 106 12.29 32.23 29.00
N TRP A 107 13.22 31.35 28.63
CA TRP A 107 14.58 31.38 29.17
C TRP A 107 15.34 32.66 28.81
N LYS A 108 15.19 33.18 27.58
CA LYS A 108 15.82 34.45 27.20
C LYS A 108 15.26 35.62 28.02
N CYS A 109 13.95 35.63 28.28
CA CYS A 109 13.31 36.62 29.13
C CYS A 109 13.87 36.62 30.55
N GLU A 110 13.94 35.45 31.19
CA GLU A 110 14.55 35.31 32.50
C GLU A 110 16.03 35.72 32.50
N ARG A 111 16.76 35.37 31.44
CA ARG A 111 18.16 35.78 31.28
C ARG A 111 18.31 37.29 31.13
N ALA A 112 17.40 37.97 30.45
CA ALA A 112 17.38 39.42 30.33
C ALA A 112 17.15 40.08 31.70
N LYS A 113 16.18 39.59 32.49
CA LYS A 113 15.93 40.05 33.87
C LYS A 113 17.19 39.90 34.74
N VAL A 114 17.86 38.75 34.68
CA VAL A 114 19.11 38.51 35.41
C VAL A 114 20.23 39.47 34.97
N ASN A 115 20.36 39.73 33.66
CA ASN A 115 21.35 40.67 33.14
C ASN A 115 21.09 42.12 33.58
N TYR A 116 19.82 42.52 33.69
CA TYR A 116 19.44 43.81 34.24
C TYR A 116 19.82 43.94 35.71
N CYS A 117 19.52 42.92 36.53
CA CYS A 117 19.95 42.88 37.94
C CYS A 117 21.48 42.94 38.10
N LYS A 118 22.22 42.32 37.15
CA LYS A 118 23.69 42.39 37.08
C LYS A 118 24.22 43.70 36.47
N ARG A 119 23.36 44.67 36.16
CA ARG A 119 23.68 45.96 35.51
C ARG A 119 24.42 45.81 34.18
N LYS A 120 24.22 44.69 33.48
CA LYS A 120 24.83 44.43 32.15
C LYS A 120 24.04 45.04 31.01
N ILE A 121 22.75 45.31 31.23
CA ILE A 121 21.85 45.96 30.27
C ILE A 121 21.11 47.09 30.96
N THR A 122 20.59 48.02 30.17
CA THR A 122 19.76 49.13 30.64
C THR A 122 18.30 48.71 30.82
N SER A 123 17.52 49.53 31.54
CA SER A 123 16.08 49.30 31.70
C SER A 123 15.34 49.33 30.36
N ARG A 124 15.76 50.20 29.43
CA ARG A 124 15.19 50.27 28.09
C ARG A 124 15.42 48.97 27.31
N GLN A 125 16.66 48.46 27.33
CA GLN A 125 16.99 47.18 26.70
C GLN A 125 16.24 45.99 27.33
N LEU A 126 15.97 46.03 28.64
CA LEU A 126 15.14 45.02 29.29
C LEU A 126 13.69 45.06 28.77
N VAL A 127 13.09 46.24 28.72
CA VAL A 127 11.70 46.42 28.24
C VAL A 127 11.58 46.00 26.78
N ASP A 128 12.53 46.39 25.93
CA ASP A 128 12.52 46.01 24.52
C ASP A 128 12.64 44.47 24.35
N ALA A 129 13.49 43.81 25.14
CA ALA A 129 13.62 42.35 25.13
C ALA A 129 12.33 41.66 25.58
N MET A 130 11.75 42.11 26.69
CA MET A 130 10.50 41.55 27.23
C MET A 130 9.34 41.69 26.26
N ASN A 131 9.18 42.87 25.62
CA ASN A 131 8.12 43.09 24.64
C ASN A 131 8.26 42.20 23.40
N HIS A 132 9.49 41.99 22.93
CA HIS A 132 9.75 41.11 21.79
C HIS A 132 9.44 39.65 22.14
N GLU A 133 9.92 39.18 23.29
CA GLU A 133 9.74 37.81 23.75
C GLU A 133 8.29 37.49 24.11
N GLU A 134 7.56 38.42 24.73
CA GLU A 134 6.11 38.26 25.02
C GLU A 134 5.31 38.07 23.72
N LYS A 135 5.67 38.80 22.67
CA LYS A 135 5.06 38.62 21.35
C LYS A 135 5.36 37.22 20.77
N GLU A 136 6.63 36.82 20.75
CA GLU A 136 7.02 35.48 20.27
C GLU A 136 6.40 34.35 21.10
N GLU A 137 6.32 34.51 22.43
CA GLU A 137 5.67 33.56 23.33
C GLU A 137 4.19 33.39 22.98
N SER A 138 3.47 34.50 22.77
CA SER A 138 2.06 34.48 22.38
C SER A 138 1.85 33.77 21.04
N GLU A 139 2.67 34.06 20.03
CA GLU A 139 2.57 33.43 18.72
C GLU A 139 2.88 31.92 18.76
N ILE A 140 3.86 31.50 19.56
CA ILE A 140 4.17 30.07 19.74
C ILE A 140 3.05 29.38 20.52
N SER A 141 2.51 30.02 21.55
CA SER A 141 1.40 29.49 22.35
C SER A 141 0.15 29.28 21.50
N ASP A 142 -0.20 30.24 20.66
CA ASP A 142 -1.35 30.12 19.74
C ASP A 142 -1.18 28.95 18.77
N LYS A 143 0.02 28.80 18.19
CA LYS A 143 0.35 27.66 17.32
C LYS A 143 0.25 26.32 18.04
N ILE A 144 0.66 26.25 19.31
CA ILE A 144 0.54 25.04 20.14
C ILE A 144 -0.93 24.68 20.35
N VAL A 145 -1.77 25.67 20.69
CA VAL A 145 -3.20 25.46 20.92
C VAL A 145 -3.91 24.98 19.65
N GLU A 146 -3.58 25.54 18.49
CA GLU A 146 -4.12 25.10 17.21
C GLU A 146 -3.71 23.65 16.89
N LEU A 147 -2.42 23.33 17.02
CA LEU A 147 -1.90 21.99 16.75
C LEU A 147 -2.49 20.94 17.70
N ASP A 148 -2.68 21.29 18.97
CA ASP A 148 -3.28 20.41 19.98
C ASP A 148 -4.75 20.11 19.68
N LYS A 149 -5.52 21.13 19.25
CA LYS A 149 -6.91 20.94 18.78
C LYS A 149 -6.99 20.01 17.58
N GLU A 150 -6.10 20.17 16.60
CA GLU A 150 -6.03 19.25 15.46
C GLU A 150 -5.74 17.81 15.91
N LEU A 151 -4.79 17.62 16.81
CA LEU A 151 -4.41 16.32 17.35
C LEU A 151 -5.57 15.66 18.09
N MET A 152 -6.28 16.42 18.93
CA MET A 152 -7.46 15.95 19.66
C MET A 152 -8.59 15.56 18.70
N ASN A 153 -8.87 16.36 17.67
CA ASN A 153 -9.90 16.03 16.68
C ASN A 153 -9.58 14.76 15.88
N GLU A 154 -8.30 14.43 15.68
CA GLU A 154 -7.87 13.20 14.98
C GLU A 154 -7.80 11.96 15.89
N LEU A 155 -7.81 12.13 17.21
CA LEU A 155 -7.79 11.05 18.19
C LEU A 155 -9.19 10.62 18.64
N TYR A 156 -10.16 11.54 18.65
CA TYR A 156 -11.54 11.29 19.09
C TYR A 156 -12.53 11.02 17.93
N LYS A 157 -12.02 10.64 16.76
CA LYS A 157 -12.78 10.32 15.55
C LYS A 157 -12.55 8.86 15.17
#